data_AF-A0A1G4JR59-F1
#
_entry.id   AF-A0A1G4JR59-F1
#
_cell.length_a   1.000
_cell.length_b   1.000
_cell.length_c   1.000
_cell.angle_alpha   90.00
_cell.angle_beta   90.00
_cell.angle_gamma   90.00
#
_symmetry.space_group_name_H-M   'P 1'
#
loop_
_entity.id
_entity.type
_entity.pdbx_description
1 polymer ?
#
loop_
_entity_poly.entity_id
_entity_poly.type
_entity_poly.pdbx_seq_one_letter_code
_entity_poly.pdbx_strand_id
1 'polypeptide(L)'
;MSLSFDVKNININGNSSRILLQNENGPCALIALCNVLLLSPQLTGPAGPLIELVMAKSEVGLNELITTLANIGMQVPRGAQSDVDRLLQLLPQLHTGLSINPIFNGSFEDGDEMALFRLFNVSIVHGWLADQASDPLQYEHVSSYSYEGAQQALIEAYDLQHGHVTANEQNRSAAEDAGFIKTFLARSATQLTDCGLEHLRELLLENSYAILFRNDHFATLFKNNGQLYTLVTDMGFKKDQGVVWQSLKSVNGSQDAFFTGSFIPATFKRSSTHASSTTTDARGNSRNPFSDPSISNTNASGPDPNFMTDEQYARHLQEQEDARVARNIQRNYENAQPNRTANADKSKLAKNAKNTGTPKRKRDKLKKSCIIM
;
A
#
# COMPACT_ATOMS: atom_id res chain seq x y z
N MET A 1 19.37 3.56 5.02
CA MET A 1 19.82 2.39 4.24
C MET A 1 19.50 2.69 2.79
N SER A 2 20.35 2.32 1.83
CA SER A 2 20.02 2.41 0.41
C SER A 2 18.98 1.36 0.06
N LEU A 3 17.85 1.75 -0.56
CA LEU A 3 16.94 0.77 -1.15
C LEU A 3 17.64 0.07 -2.31
N SER A 4 17.45 -1.24 -2.39
CA SER A 4 17.92 -2.09 -3.48
C SER A 4 16.83 -3.10 -3.87
N PHE A 5 16.86 -3.52 -5.13
CA PHE A 5 15.84 -4.36 -5.75
C PHE A 5 16.51 -5.60 -6.33
N ASP A 6 16.00 -6.77 -5.96
CA ASP A 6 16.48 -8.02 -6.53
C ASP A 6 16.00 -8.22 -7.96
N VAL A 7 16.87 -8.87 -8.74
CA VAL A 7 16.59 -9.23 -10.13
C VAL A 7 16.18 -10.70 -10.20
N LYS A 8 15.04 -10.98 -10.84
CA LYS A 8 14.56 -12.33 -11.14
C LYS A 8 14.69 -12.61 -12.62
N ASN A 9 15.40 -13.69 -12.97
CA ASN A 9 15.30 -14.29 -14.30
C ASN A 9 13.90 -14.88 -14.48
N ILE A 10 13.30 -14.67 -15.65
CA ILE A 10 12.06 -15.32 -16.09
C ILE A 10 12.18 -15.74 -17.56
N ASN A 11 11.32 -16.66 -17.99
CA ASN A 11 11.22 -17.05 -19.39
C ASN A 11 9.79 -16.80 -19.87
N ILE A 12 9.60 -15.86 -20.80
CA ILE A 12 8.31 -15.53 -21.41
C ILE A 12 8.32 -16.05 -22.85
N ASN A 13 7.43 -17.00 -23.16
CA ASN A 13 7.27 -17.58 -24.50
C ASN A 13 8.58 -18.07 -25.17
N GLY A 14 9.57 -18.51 -24.39
CA GLY A 14 10.89 -18.97 -24.85
C GLY A 14 12.01 -17.93 -24.70
N ASN A 15 11.67 -16.65 -24.53
CA ASN A 15 12.65 -15.57 -24.37
C ASN A 15 13.05 -15.42 -22.90
N SER A 16 14.35 -15.48 -22.63
CA SER A 16 14.90 -15.21 -21.29
C SER A 16 14.94 -13.70 -21.04
N SER A 17 14.13 -13.25 -20.09
CA SER A 17 14.04 -11.85 -19.66
C SER A 17 14.41 -11.74 -18.18
N ARG A 18 14.67 -10.52 -17.72
CA ARG A 18 14.87 -10.22 -16.30
C ARG A 18 13.90 -9.15 -15.86
N ILE A 19 13.37 -9.30 -14.65
CA ILE A 19 12.46 -8.35 -14.02
C ILE A 19 13.01 -7.94 -12.64
N LEU A 20 12.61 -6.76 -12.20
CA LEU A 20 12.84 -6.28 -10.84
C LEU A 20 11.74 -6.78 -9.91
N LEU A 21 12.13 -7.25 -8.73
CA LEU A 21 11.24 -7.62 -7.65
C LEU A 21 11.01 -6.44 -6.70
N GLN A 22 9.85 -6.43 -6.06
CA GLN A 22 9.46 -5.46 -5.06
C GLN A 22 9.70 -6.02 -3.65
N ASN A 23 10.24 -5.18 -2.76
CA ASN A 23 10.33 -5.46 -1.33
C ASN A 23 9.03 -5.01 -0.64
N GLU A 24 8.73 -5.48 0.58
CA GLU A 24 7.49 -5.15 1.30
C GLU A 24 7.18 -3.64 1.41
N ASN A 25 8.21 -2.78 1.43
CA ASN A 25 8.09 -1.32 1.45
C ASN A 25 8.76 -0.65 0.23
N GLY A 26 8.93 -1.38 -0.88
CA GLY A 26 9.55 -0.90 -2.11
C GLY A 26 8.56 -0.18 -3.04
N PRO A 27 9.00 0.81 -3.84
CA PRO A 27 8.12 1.56 -4.73
C PRO A 27 7.59 0.74 -5.91
N CYS A 28 6.35 0.28 -5.75
CA CYS A 28 5.57 -0.42 -6.77
C CYS A 28 5.51 0.34 -8.11
N ALA A 29 5.25 1.65 -8.11
CA ALA A 29 5.16 2.46 -9.34
C ALA A 29 6.45 2.42 -10.17
N LEU A 30 7.60 2.58 -9.52
CA LEU A 30 8.92 2.51 -10.15
C LEU A 30 9.21 1.12 -10.73
N ILE A 31 8.93 0.07 -9.94
CA ILE A 31 9.16 -1.33 -10.33
C ILE A 31 8.23 -1.74 -11.47
N ALA A 32 6.95 -1.32 -11.45
CA ALA A 32 6.00 -1.57 -12.52
C ALA A 32 6.42 -0.89 -13.84
N LEU A 33 6.88 0.37 -13.78
CA LEU A 33 7.41 1.09 -14.94
C LEU A 33 8.66 0.42 -15.51
N CYS A 34 9.65 0.10 -14.66
CA CYS A 34 10.86 -0.60 -15.10
C CYS A 34 10.55 -1.97 -15.71
N ASN A 35 9.61 -2.73 -15.13
CA ASN A 35 9.22 -4.02 -15.68
C ASN A 35 8.45 -3.90 -17.01
N VAL A 36 7.64 -2.86 -17.22
CA VAL A 36 7.06 -2.58 -18.55
C VAL A 36 8.16 -2.25 -19.56
N LEU A 37 9.15 -1.41 -19.20
CA LEU A 37 10.28 -1.07 -20.07
C LEU A 37 11.15 -2.29 -20.42
N LEU A 38 11.35 -3.21 -19.47
CA LEU A 38 12.14 -4.44 -19.65
C LEU A 38 11.41 -5.51 -20.49
N LEU A 39 10.07 -5.53 -20.48
CA LEU A 39 9.27 -6.58 -21.12
C LEU A 39 8.59 -6.17 -22.43
N SER A 40 8.32 -4.87 -22.64
CA SER A 40 7.64 -4.37 -23.83
C SER A 40 8.57 -4.39 -25.06
N PRO A 41 8.25 -5.17 -26.12
CA PRO A 41 9.09 -5.25 -27.32
C PRO A 41 9.25 -3.91 -28.05
N GLN A 42 8.29 -3.00 -27.89
CA GLN A 42 8.30 -1.66 -28.49
C GLN A 42 9.28 -0.72 -27.78
N LEU A 43 9.60 -0.98 -26.51
CA LEU A 43 10.43 -0.14 -25.66
C LEU A 43 11.85 -0.70 -25.49
N THR A 44 12.15 -1.90 -26.01
CA THR A 44 13.46 -2.56 -25.92
C THR A 44 14.63 -1.69 -26.40
N GLY A 45 14.43 -0.87 -27.44
CA GLY A 45 15.44 0.07 -27.94
C GLY A 45 15.77 1.16 -26.91
N PRO A 46 14.81 2.04 -26.55
CA PRO A 46 14.99 3.02 -25.48
C PRO A 46 15.43 2.43 -24.13
N ALA A 47 14.96 1.23 -23.77
CA ALA A 47 15.28 0.56 -22.51
C ALA A 47 16.65 -0.13 -22.49
N GLY A 48 17.46 -0.06 -23.55
CA GLY A 48 18.79 -0.71 -23.64
C GLY A 48 19.67 -0.54 -22.38
N PRO A 49 19.89 0.69 -21.87
CA PRO A 49 20.68 0.92 -20.65
C PRO A 49 20.12 0.23 -19.39
N LEU A 50 18.79 0.10 -19.28
CA LEU A 50 18.13 -0.60 -18.18
C LEU A 50 18.29 -2.11 -18.32
N ILE A 51 18.17 -2.64 -19.54
CA ILE A 51 18.40 -4.06 -19.83
C ILE A 51 19.85 -4.44 -19.49
N GLU A 52 20.84 -3.65 -19.92
CA GLU A 52 22.26 -3.90 -19.60
C GLU A 52 22.53 -3.90 -18.09
N LEU A 53 22.01 -2.92 -17.35
CA LEU A 53 22.15 -2.84 -15.89
C LEU A 53 21.59 -4.08 -15.18
N VAL A 54 20.38 -4.50 -15.57
CA VAL A 54 19.67 -5.65 -14.98
C VAL A 54 20.26 -6.99 -15.45
N MET A 55 20.93 -7.04 -16.61
CA MET A 55 21.70 -8.21 -17.07
C MET A 55 23.06 -8.33 -16.37
N ALA A 56 23.71 -7.22 -16.04
CA ALA A 56 25.01 -7.20 -15.36
C ALA A 56 24.93 -7.53 -13.86
N LYS A 57 23.83 -7.17 -13.18
CA LYS A 57 23.68 -7.32 -11.71
C LYS A 57 22.55 -8.26 -11.32
N SER A 58 22.67 -8.86 -10.13
CA SER A 58 21.59 -9.61 -9.46
C SER A 58 20.73 -8.73 -8.55
N GLU A 59 21.21 -7.53 -8.22
CA GLU A 59 20.60 -6.57 -7.32
C GLU A 59 20.93 -5.15 -7.83
N VAL A 60 19.94 -4.27 -7.89
CA VAL A 60 20.06 -2.91 -8.43
C VAL A 60 19.67 -1.88 -7.37
N GLY A 61 20.53 -0.88 -7.12
CA GLY A 61 20.24 0.18 -6.16
C GLY A 61 19.26 1.22 -6.70
N LEU A 62 18.42 1.80 -5.84
CA LEU A 62 17.43 2.83 -6.20
C LEU A 62 18.05 3.99 -7.00
N ASN A 63 19.19 4.51 -6.56
CA ASN A 63 19.86 5.65 -7.21
C ASN A 63 20.37 5.30 -8.62
N GLU A 64 20.84 4.05 -8.83
CA GLU A 64 21.27 3.57 -10.14
C GLU A 64 20.07 3.44 -11.09
N LEU A 65 18.96 2.91 -10.58
CA LEU A 65 17.71 2.77 -11.33
C LEU A 65 17.15 4.14 -11.75
N ILE A 66 17.08 5.10 -10.82
CA ILE A 66 16.69 6.49 -11.07
C ILE A 66 17.61 7.15 -12.12
N THR A 67 18.93 7.01 -11.98
CA THR A 67 19.89 7.59 -12.93
C THR A 67 19.73 6.99 -14.33
N THR A 68 19.44 5.69 -14.40
CA THR A 68 19.25 4.99 -15.68
C THR A 68 17.94 5.40 -16.35
N LEU A 69 16.84 5.53 -15.59
CA LEU A 69 15.57 6.06 -16.10
C LEU A 69 15.70 7.52 -16.56
N ALA A 70 16.43 8.37 -15.82
CA ALA A 70 16.71 9.74 -16.23
C ALA A 70 17.48 9.78 -17.56
N ASN A 71 18.51 8.94 -17.71
CA ASN A 71 19.27 8.81 -18.97
C ASN A 71 18.40 8.32 -20.14
N ILE A 72 17.44 7.41 -19.89
CA ILE A 72 16.48 6.95 -20.90
C ILE A 72 15.52 8.10 -21.28
N GLY A 73 14.93 8.79 -20.30
CA GLY A 73 14.03 9.92 -20.53
C GLY A 73 14.69 11.05 -21.33
N MET A 74 15.96 11.37 -21.04
CA MET A 74 16.79 12.31 -21.81
C MET A 74 17.02 11.90 -23.27
N GLN A 75 16.92 10.61 -23.60
CA GLN A 75 17.11 10.09 -24.95
C GLN A 75 15.79 9.97 -25.75
N VAL A 76 14.62 10.14 -25.13
CA VAL A 76 13.32 10.08 -25.82
C VAL A 76 13.17 11.32 -26.72
N PRO A 77 13.17 11.20 -28.07
CA PRO A 77 13.23 12.37 -28.96
C PRO A 77 11.96 13.23 -29.04
N ARG A 78 10.98 13.01 -28.15
CA ARG A 78 9.61 13.54 -28.22
C ARG A 78 9.07 14.11 -26.92
N GLY A 79 9.79 14.02 -25.80
CA GLY A 79 9.41 14.73 -24.59
C GLY A 79 9.57 16.24 -24.78
N ALA A 80 8.61 17.04 -24.31
CA ALA A 80 8.87 18.47 -24.17
C ALA A 80 9.94 18.65 -23.07
N GLN A 81 10.78 19.69 -23.16
CA GLN A 81 11.83 19.92 -22.14
C GLN A 81 11.25 20.04 -20.72
N SER A 82 10.01 20.53 -20.60
CA SER A 82 9.20 20.54 -19.37
C SER A 82 9.03 19.16 -18.74
N ASP A 83 8.83 18.12 -19.55
CA ASP A 83 8.53 16.77 -19.09
C ASP A 83 9.79 16.12 -18.48
N VAL A 84 10.97 16.51 -18.98
CA VAL A 84 12.28 16.05 -18.51
C VAL A 84 12.68 16.74 -17.21
N ASP A 85 12.48 18.05 -17.10
CA ASP A 85 12.67 18.76 -15.83
C ASP A 85 11.69 18.23 -14.76
N ARG A 86 10.46 17.90 -15.17
CA ARG A 86 9.47 17.29 -14.26
C ARG A 86 9.81 15.85 -13.90
N LEU A 87 10.34 15.05 -14.83
CA LEU A 87 10.87 13.71 -14.54
C LEU A 87 11.90 13.74 -13.40
N LEU A 88 12.84 14.70 -13.42
CA LEU A 88 13.85 14.83 -12.37
C LEU A 88 13.26 15.24 -11.00
N GLN A 89 12.12 15.93 -10.97
CA GLN A 89 11.38 16.25 -9.74
C GLN A 89 10.54 15.07 -9.22
N LEU A 90 9.98 14.27 -10.13
CA LEU A 90 9.08 13.15 -9.81
C LEU A 90 9.81 11.84 -9.49
N LEU A 91 10.98 11.55 -10.11
CA LEU A 91 11.75 10.33 -9.82
C LEU A 91 12.07 10.15 -8.32
N PRO A 92 12.39 11.20 -7.54
CA PRO A 92 12.44 11.11 -6.09
C PRO A 92 11.09 10.79 -5.42
N GLN A 93 9.96 11.27 -5.92
CA GLN A 93 8.64 10.98 -5.33
C GLN A 93 8.17 9.55 -5.63
N LEU A 94 8.56 8.99 -6.78
CA LEU A 94 8.27 7.60 -7.12
C LEU A 94 8.73 6.60 -6.05
N HIS A 95 9.77 6.91 -5.27
CA HIS A 95 10.23 6.00 -4.20
C HIS A 95 9.42 6.09 -2.90
N THR A 96 8.72 7.20 -2.67
CA THR A 96 7.91 7.45 -1.46
C THR A 96 6.42 7.17 -1.63
N GLY A 97 5.95 7.11 -2.88
CA GLY A 97 4.53 6.99 -3.23
C GLY A 97 4.18 8.02 -4.31
N LEU A 98 3.52 7.57 -5.36
CA LEU A 98 3.08 8.41 -6.48
C LEU A 98 1.61 8.78 -6.26
N SER A 99 1.31 10.07 -6.10
CA SER A 99 -0.06 10.53 -5.87
C SER A 99 -0.83 10.48 -7.18
N ILE A 100 -1.72 9.50 -7.34
CA ILE A 100 -2.58 9.38 -8.51
C ILE A 100 -4.03 9.30 -8.05
N ASN A 101 -4.87 10.13 -8.66
CA ASN A 101 -6.28 10.23 -8.34
C ASN A 101 -7.12 9.61 -9.48
N PRO A 102 -7.61 8.36 -9.35
CA PRO A 102 -8.47 7.74 -10.35
C PRO A 102 -9.85 8.39 -10.38
N ILE A 103 -10.43 8.51 -11.58
CA ILE A 103 -11.79 9.01 -11.83
C ILE A 103 -12.67 7.81 -12.19
N PHE A 104 -13.89 7.76 -11.66
CA PHE A 104 -14.76 6.57 -11.77
C PHE A 104 -15.38 6.35 -13.16
N ASN A 105 -14.94 7.09 -14.17
CA ASN A 105 -15.17 6.84 -15.60
C ASN A 105 -14.05 6.02 -16.28
N GLY A 106 -12.95 5.69 -15.57
CA GLY A 106 -11.80 4.96 -16.10
C GLY A 106 -10.60 5.83 -16.50
N SER A 107 -10.71 7.16 -16.41
CA SER A 107 -9.56 8.08 -16.56
C SER A 107 -8.91 8.37 -15.20
N PHE A 108 -7.80 9.11 -15.22
CA PHE A 108 -7.17 9.69 -14.04
C PHE A 108 -7.27 11.20 -14.11
N GLU A 109 -7.15 11.89 -12.99
CA GLU A 109 -6.95 13.33 -12.96
C GLU A 109 -5.61 13.70 -13.62
N ASP A 110 -5.55 14.84 -14.32
CA ASP A 110 -4.36 15.33 -15.02
C ASP A 110 -3.31 15.85 -14.01
N GLY A 111 -2.64 14.92 -13.33
CA GLY A 111 -1.49 15.19 -12.48
C GLY A 111 -0.17 15.33 -13.25
N ASP A 112 0.80 16.01 -12.65
CA ASP A 112 2.17 16.04 -13.15
C ASP A 112 2.77 14.63 -13.24
N GLU A 113 2.35 13.74 -12.33
CA GLU A 113 2.68 12.32 -12.24
C GLU A 113 2.39 11.58 -13.55
N MET A 114 1.36 12.02 -14.30
CA MET A 114 0.99 11.46 -15.60
C MET A 114 1.98 11.86 -16.71
N ALA A 115 2.80 12.90 -16.52
CA ALA A 115 3.90 13.23 -17.45
C ALA A 115 4.97 12.12 -17.48
N LEU A 116 5.21 11.42 -16.37
CA LEU A 116 6.13 10.28 -16.31
C LEU A 116 5.75 9.18 -17.32
N PHE A 117 4.51 8.70 -17.22
CA PHE A 117 4.03 7.59 -18.06
C PHE A 117 3.98 7.99 -19.54
N ARG A 118 3.57 9.24 -19.83
CA ARG A 118 3.62 9.82 -21.18
C ARG A 118 5.05 9.89 -21.74
N LEU A 119 6.03 10.33 -20.95
CA LEU A 119 7.42 10.48 -21.38
C LEU A 119 8.06 9.12 -21.74
N PHE A 120 7.80 8.08 -20.96
CA PHE A 120 8.26 6.71 -21.28
C PHE A 120 7.38 5.98 -22.30
N ASN A 121 6.31 6.62 -22.80
CA ASN A 121 5.32 6.06 -23.72
C ASN A 121 4.71 4.73 -23.18
N VAL A 122 4.40 4.72 -21.87
CA VAL A 122 3.78 3.61 -21.15
C VAL A 122 2.36 3.99 -20.77
N SER A 123 1.39 3.13 -21.07
CA SER A 123 0.00 3.32 -20.65
C SER A 123 -0.18 2.94 -19.19
N ILE A 124 -0.84 3.81 -18.41
CA ILE A 124 -1.39 3.50 -17.10
C ILE A 124 -2.92 3.37 -17.21
N VAL A 125 -3.50 2.40 -16.51
CA VAL A 125 -4.93 2.07 -16.52
C VAL A 125 -5.40 1.69 -15.11
N HIS A 126 -6.69 1.85 -14.83
CA HIS A 126 -7.33 1.30 -13.63
C HIS A 126 -8.69 0.70 -14.00
N GLY A 127 -9.22 -0.16 -13.13
CA GLY A 127 -10.50 -0.84 -13.33
C GLY A 127 -11.56 -0.39 -12.33
N TRP A 128 -11.42 0.78 -11.71
CA TRP A 128 -12.35 1.29 -10.72
C TRP A 128 -13.43 2.17 -11.39
N LEU A 129 -14.35 1.52 -12.09
CA LEU A 129 -15.38 2.21 -12.89
C LEU A 129 -16.77 2.07 -12.25
N ALA A 130 -17.57 3.14 -12.33
CA ALA A 130 -19.01 3.08 -12.15
C ALA A 130 -19.66 2.38 -13.36
N ASP A 131 -20.71 1.60 -13.13
CA ASP A 131 -21.35 0.80 -14.18
C ASP A 131 -22.60 1.48 -14.74
N GLN A 132 -22.48 2.09 -15.92
CA GLN A 132 -23.60 2.70 -16.64
C GLN A 132 -24.68 1.68 -17.05
N ALA A 133 -24.34 0.41 -17.23
CA ALA A 133 -25.28 -0.60 -17.72
C ALA A 133 -26.14 -1.22 -16.60
N SER A 134 -25.59 -1.40 -15.40
CA SER A 134 -26.35 -1.96 -14.27
C SER A 134 -26.97 -0.91 -13.34
N ASP A 135 -26.35 0.26 -13.15
CA ASP A 135 -26.89 1.33 -12.29
C ASP A 135 -26.67 2.72 -12.95
N PRO A 136 -27.48 3.10 -13.96
CA PRO A 136 -27.33 4.36 -14.68
C PRO A 136 -27.43 5.59 -13.77
N LEU A 137 -28.21 5.51 -12.69
CA LEU A 137 -28.40 6.60 -11.73
C LEU A 137 -27.14 6.77 -10.87
N GLN A 138 -26.57 5.69 -10.33
CA GLN A 138 -25.27 5.75 -9.66
C GLN A 138 -24.18 6.24 -10.61
N TYR A 139 -24.20 5.83 -11.88
CA TYR A 139 -23.22 6.30 -12.88
C TYR A 139 -23.29 7.82 -13.09
N GLU A 140 -24.49 8.40 -13.22
CA GLU A 140 -24.67 9.86 -13.37
C GLU A 140 -24.09 10.65 -12.18
N HIS A 141 -24.33 10.19 -10.95
CA HIS A 141 -23.87 10.84 -9.73
C HIS A 141 -22.41 10.53 -9.32
N VAL A 142 -21.76 9.51 -9.91
CA VAL A 142 -20.42 9.03 -9.46
C VAL A 142 -19.35 9.12 -10.55
N SER A 143 -19.67 8.92 -11.83
CA SER A 143 -18.67 8.77 -12.90
C SER A 143 -17.76 9.99 -13.12
N SER A 144 -18.23 11.19 -12.78
CA SER A 144 -17.48 12.45 -12.88
C SER A 144 -16.51 12.69 -11.71
N TYR A 145 -16.67 11.97 -10.60
CA TYR A 145 -15.86 12.16 -9.41
C TYR A 145 -14.53 11.41 -9.48
N SER A 146 -13.47 12.09 -9.05
CA SER A 146 -12.21 11.47 -8.66
C SER A 146 -12.30 10.86 -7.26
N TYR A 147 -11.40 9.96 -6.89
CA TYR A 147 -11.37 9.36 -5.56
C TYR A 147 -11.26 10.40 -4.44
N GLU A 148 -10.35 11.37 -4.55
CA GLU A 148 -10.23 12.46 -3.57
C GLU A 148 -11.44 13.39 -3.59
N GLY A 149 -11.99 13.70 -4.78
CA GLY A 149 -13.20 14.51 -4.90
C GLY A 149 -14.42 13.85 -4.26
N ALA A 150 -14.53 12.52 -4.38
CA ALA A 150 -15.55 11.71 -3.74
C ALA A 150 -15.39 11.64 -2.21
N GLN A 151 -14.16 11.56 -1.70
CA GLN A 151 -13.91 11.69 -0.26
C GLN A 151 -14.32 13.08 0.26
N GLN A 152 -13.96 14.14 -0.46
CA GLN A 152 -14.32 15.51 -0.11
C GLN A 152 -15.84 15.71 -0.08
N ALA A 153 -16.57 15.22 -1.09
CA ALA A 153 -18.03 15.26 -1.13
C ALA A 153 -18.68 14.53 0.07
N LEU A 154 -18.12 13.38 0.49
CA LEU A 154 -18.59 12.67 1.70
C LEU A 154 -18.37 13.45 2.99
N ILE A 155 -17.25 14.19 3.11
CA ILE A 155 -16.95 15.05 4.26
C ILE A 155 -17.91 16.25 4.29
N GLU A 156 -18.11 16.93 3.15
CA GLU A 156 -19.05 18.05 3.03
C GLU A 156 -20.49 17.66 3.36
N ALA A 157 -20.92 16.48 2.89
CA ALA A 157 -22.23 15.92 3.23
C ALA A 157 -22.37 15.63 4.73
N TYR A 158 -21.30 15.14 5.38
CA TYR A 158 -21.28 14.91 6.83
C TYR A 158 -21.36 16.21 7.63
N ASP A 159 -20.59 17.24 7.26
CA ASP A 159 -20.58 18.53 7.96
C ASP A 159 -21.89 19.32 7.79
N LEU A 160 -22.55 19.20 6.63
CA LEU A 160 -23.91 19.71 6.43
C LEU A 160 -24.91 19.02 7.37
N GLN A 161 -24.87 17.69 7.47
CA GLN A 161 -25.79 16.92 8.33
C GLN A 161 -25.62 17.25 9.82
N HIS A 162 -24.40 17.58 10.26
CA HIS A 162 -24.10 17.96 11.64
C HIS A 162 -24.22 19.47 11.92
N GLY A 163 -24.60 20.28 10.90
CA GLY A 163 -24.79 21.72 11.05
C GLY A 163 -23.51 22.52 11.26
N HIS A 164 -22.35 21.98 10.88
CA HIS A 164 -21.07 22.67 10.94
C HIS A 164 -20.91 23.72 9.82
N VAL A 165 -21.63 23.54 8.70
CA VAL A 165 -21.56 24.40 7.51
C VAL A 165 -22.97 24.82 7.08
N THR A 166 -23.13 26.07 6.66
CA THR A 166 -24.39 26.60 6.14
C THR A 166 -24.70 26.03 4.76
N ALA A 167 -25.91 25.52 4.55
CA ALA A 167 -26.32 24.95 3.26
C ALA A 167 -26.31 25.99 2.11
N ASN A 168 -25.60 25.63 1.05
CA ASN A 168 -25.41 26.32 -0.23
C ASN A 168 -25.65 25.28 -1.36
N GLU A 169 -25.92 25.75 -2.58
CA GLU A 169 -26.34 24.87 -3.70
C GLU A 169 -25.29 23.79 -4.02
N GLN A 170 -24.00 24.15 -3.99
CA GLN A 170 -22.88 23.23 -4.25
C GLN A 170 -22.85 22.06 -3.25
N ASN A 171 -22.80 22.34 -1.95
CA ASN A 171 -22.71 21.29 -0.93
C ASN A 171 -24.02 20.47 -0.87
N ARG A 172 -25.16 21.04 -1.29
CA ARG A 172 -26.43 20.31 -1.38
C ARG A 172 -26.40 19.26 -2.50
N SER A 173 -25.84 19.58 -3.67
CA SER A 173 -25.58 18.59 -4.73
C SER A 173 -24.62 17.51 -4.23
N ALA A 174 -23.51 17.90 -3.60
CA ALA A 174 -22.54 16.96 -3.03
C ALA A 174 -23.17 16.03 -1.97
N ALA A 175 -24.14 16.52 -1.18
CA ALA A 175 -24.87 15.72 -0.20
C ALA A 175 -25.89 14.74 -0.81
N GLU A 176 -26.42 15.04 -2.00
CA GLU A 176 -27.24 14.11 -2.78
C GLU A 176 -26.35 13.03 -3.43
N ASP A 177 -25.24 13.44 -4.05
CA ASP A 177 -24.23 12.53 -4.65
C ASP A 177 -23.58 11.61 -3.60
N ALA A 178 -23.34 12.10 -2.38
CA ALA A 178 -22.72 11.36 -1.28
C ALA A 178 -23.42 10.03 -0.95
N GLY A 179 -24.74 9.93 -1.15
CA GLY A 179 -25.47 8.67 -0.97
C GLY A 179 -25.06 7.59 -1.98
N PHE A 180 -24.90 8.00 -3.24
CA PHE A 180 -24.44 7.13 -4.34
C PHE A 180 -22.96 6.80 -4.19
N ILE A 181 -22.12 7.80 -3.94
CA ILE A 181 -20.67 7.64 -3.71
C ILE A 181 -20.42 6.65 -2.56
N LYS A 182 -21.07 6.82 -1.41
CA LYS A 182 -20.90 5.91 -0.25
C LYS A 182 -21.28 4.47 -0.59
N THR A 183 -22.35 4.29 -1.37
CA THR A 183 -22.82 2.97 -1.81
C THR A 183 -21.85 2.34 -2.83
N PHE A 184 -21.32 3.14 -3.75
CA PHE A 184 -20.33 2.71 -4.74
C PHE A 184 -19.02 2.29 -4.06
N LEU A 185 -18.43 3.12 -3.21
CA LEU A 185 -17.19 2.82 -2.49
C LEU A 185 -17.31 1.57 -1.61
N ALA A 186 -18.46 1.38 -0.95
CA ALA A 186 -18.72 0.18 -0.15
C ALA A 186 -18.80 -1.11 -0.98
N ARG A 187 -19.27 -1.03 -2.24
CA ARG A 187 -19.32 -2.17 -3.18
C ARG A 187 -17.99 -2.43 -3.90
N SER A 188 -17.15 -1.40 -4.05
CA SER A 188 -15.94 -1.41 -4.87
C SER A 188 -14.63 -1.30 -4.06
N ALA A 189 -14.66 -1.73 -2.80
CA ALA A 189 -13.56 -1.62 -1.84
C ALA A 189 -12.20 -2.21 -2.29
N THR A 190 -12.18 -3.05 -3.32
CA THR A 190 -10.97 -3.62 -3.95
C THR A 190 -10.42 -2.80 -5.14
N GLN A 191 -10.86 -1.54 -5.27
CA GLN A 191 -10.52 -0.58 -6.33
C GLN A 191 -10.59 -1.18 -7.75
N LEU A 192 -11.55 -2.06 -7.96
CA LEU A 192 -11.79 -2.81 -9.19
C LEU A 192 -13.26 -3.22 -9.21
N THR A 193 -13.95 -3.02 -10.32
CA THR A 193 -15.34 -3.43 -10.54
C THR A 193 -15.44 -4.42 -11.70
N ASP A 194 -16.53 -5.20 -11.77
CA ASP A 194 -16.69 -6.19 -12.84
C ASP A 194 -16.79 -5.52 -14.23
N CYS A 195 -17.50 -4.38 -14.33
CA CYS A 195 -17.53 -3.56 -15.54
C CYS A 195 -16.13 -2.99 -15.88
N GLY A 196 -15.36 -2.54 -14.87
CA GLY A 196 -14.00 -2.06 -15.06
C GLY A 196 -13.02 -3.15 -15.49
N LEU A 197 -13.22 -4.39 -15.05
CA LEU A 197 -12.44 -5.54 -15.51
C LEU A 197 -12.70 -5.87 -16.98
N GLU A 198 -13.95 -5.78 -17.43
CA GLU A 198 -14.28 -5.95 -18.85
C GLU A 198 -13.78 -4.77 -19.69
N HIS A 199 -13.93 -3.53 -19.19
CA HIS A 199 -13.34 -2.34 -19.82
C HIS A 199 -11.82 -2.47 -20.01
N LEU A 200 -11.08 -2.99 -19.01
CA LEU A 200 -9.65 -3.27 -19.15
C LEU A 200 -9.34 -4.34 -20.21
N ARG A 201 -10.24 -5.32 -20.43
CA ARG A 201 -10.10 -6.32 -21.50
C ARG A 201 -10.34 -5.71 -22.88
N GLU A 202 -11.24 -4.75 -23.01
CA GLU A 202 -11.50 -4.05 -24.28
C GLU A 202 -10.41 -3.01 -24.61
N LEU A 203 -10.03 -2.20 -23.62
CA LEU A 203 -9.08 -1.10 -23.75
C LEU A 203 -7.65 -1.56 -24.07
N LEU A 204 -7.18 -2.64 -23.43
CA LEU A 204 -5.80 -3.10 -23.59
C LEU A 204 -5.65 -3.90 -24.89
N LEU A 205 -4.62 -3.57 -25.68
CA LEU A 205 -4.32 -4.29 -26.93
C LEU A 205 -3.77 -5.69 -26.64
N GLU A 206 -4.05 -6.64 -27.53
CA GLU A 206 -3.56 -8.01 -27.44
C GLU A 206 -2.01 -8.05 -27.51
N ASN A 207 -1.37 -8.84 -26.64
CA ASN A 207 0.09 -8.85 -26.45
C ASN A 207 0.74 -7.49 -26.09
N SER A 208 -0.01 -6.57 -25.47
CA SER A 208 0.53 -5.30 -24.98
C SER A 208 0.68 -5.26 -23.46
N TYR A 209 1.57 -4.38 -22.99
CA TYR A 209 1.88 -4.16 -21.59
C TYR A 209 1.38 -2.78 -21.14
N ALA A 210 0.84 -2.70 -19.93
CA ALA A 210 0.43 -1.46 -19.28
C ALA A 210 0.78 -1.52 -17.78
N ILE A 211 0.53 -0.43 -17.06
CA ILE A 211 0.59 -0.38 -15.60
C ILE A 211 -0.86 -0.33 -15.07
N LEU A 212 -1.23 -1.29 -14.24
CA LEU A 212 -2.49 -1.30 -13.52
C LEU A 212 -2.31 -0.60 -12.16
N PHE A 213 -3.15 0.40 -11.88
CA PHE A 213 -3.35 0.92 -10.54
C PHE A 213 -4.54 0.20 -9.87
N ARG A 214 -4.33 -0.35 -8.67
CA ARG A 214 -5.35 -1.05 -7.86
C ARG A 214 -4.89 -1.21 -6.41
N ASN A 215 -5.77 -0.95 -5.46
CA ASN A 215 -5.50 -1.03 -4.00
C ASN A 215 -4.26 -0.22 -3.59
N ASP A 216 -4.15 1.01 -4.09
CA ASP A 216 -3.00 1.92 -3.89
C ASP A 216 -1.65 1.31 -4.31
N HIS A 217 -1.68 0.27 -5.15
CA HIS A 217 -0.54 -0.47 -5.66
C HIS A 217 -0.49 -0.43 -7.19
N PHE A 218 0.72 -0.59 -7.72
CA PHE A 218 1.02 -0.55 -9.15
C PHE A 218 1.59 -1.91 -9.59
N ALA A 219 0.91 -2.55 -10.54
CA ALA A 219 1.32 -3.82 -11.11
C ALA A 219 1.54 -3.71 -12.62
N THR A 220 2.54 -4.42 -13.16
CA THR A 220 2.68 -4.57 -14.62
C THR A 220 1.57 -5.50 -15.12
N LEU A 221 0.70 -4.98 -15.99
CA LEU A 221 -0.42 -5.66 -16.63
C LEU A 221 -0.04 -6.11 -18.04
N PHE A 222 -0.47 -7.31 -18.43
CA PHE A 222 -0.30 -7.86 -19.78
C PHE A 222 -1.58 -8.55 -20.25
N LYS A 223 -1.90 -8.45 -21.54
CA LYS A 223 -3.03 -9.15 -22.17
C LYS A 223 -2.53 -10.26 -23.08
N ASN A 224 -3.05 -11.48 -22.88
CA ASN A 224 -2.76 -12.65 -23.70
C ASN A 224 -4.02 -13.50 -23.92
N ASN A 225 -4.35 -13.78 -25.19
CA ASN A 225 -5.53 -14.51 -25.63
C ASN A 225 -6.84 -13.97 -25.01
N GLY A 226 -7.00 -12.64 -25.00
CA GLY A 226 -8.16 -11.96 -24.39
C GLY A 226 -8.23 -12.03 -22.86
N GLN A 227 -7.24 -12.63 -22.19
CA GLN A 227 -7.16 -12.71 -20.72
C GLN A 227 -6.12 -11.72 -20.18
N LEU A 228 -6.40 -11.15 -19.01
CA LEU A 228 -5.51 -10.22 -18.32
C LEU A 228 -4.63 -10.95 -17.31
N TYR A 229 -3.38 -10.51 -17.20
CA TYR A 229 -2.37 -11.06 -16.29
C TYR A 229 -1.56 -9.94 -15.64
N THR A 230 -1.37 -10.03 -14.32
CA THR A 230 -0.43 -9.16 -13.59
C THR A 230 0.90 -9.89 -13.37
N LEU A 231 2.01 -9.15 -13.47
CA LEU A 231 3.35 -9.70 -13.24
C LEU A 231 3.59 -9.94 -11.74
N VAL A 232 4.09 -11.12 -11.39
CA VAL A 232 4.41 -11.47 -10.00
C VAL A 232 5.78 -10.91 -9.64
N THR A 233 5.78 -9.78 -8.94
CA THR A 233 6.98 -9.04 -8.49
C THR A 233 7.37 -9.31 -7.03
N ASP A 234 6.60 -10.11 -6.29
CA ASP A 234 6.84 -10.42 -4.88
C ASP A 234 8.13 -11.26 -4.68
N MET A 235 8.95 -10.83 -3.72
CA MET A 235 10.19 -11.47 -3.29
C MET A 235 10.04 -12.96 -2.92
N GLY A 236 8.89 -13.35 -2.35
CA GLY A 236 8.59 -14.73 -1.99
C GLY A 236 8.73 -15.70 -3.17
N PHE A 237 8.42 -15.25 -4.39
CA PHE A 237 8.53 -16.05 -5.61
C PHE A 237 9.89 -15.90 -6.33
N LYS A 238 10.91 -15.26 -5.73
CA LYS A 238 12.25 -15.07 -6.36
C LYS A 238 12.85 -16.38 -6.87
N LYS A 239 12.73 -17.45 -6.09
CA LYS A 239 13.26 -18.79 -6.41
C LYS A 239 12.38 -19.57 -7.40
N ASP A 240 11.08 -19.26 -7.44
CA ASP A 240 10.10 -19.97 -8.26
C ASP A 240 10.05 -19.41 -9.69
N GLN A 241 10.93 -19.97 -10.53
CA GLN A 241 10.99 -19.70 -11.97
C GLN A 241 9.68 -20.07 -12.71
N GLY A 242 8.86 -20.96 -12.13
CA GLY A 242 7.56 -21.36 -12.68
C GLY A 242 6.40 -20.38 -12.39
N VAL A 243 6.61 -19.37 -11.55
CA VAL A 243 5.60 -18.35 -11.22
C VAL A 243 6.06 -17.01 -11.79
N VAL A 244 5.38 -16.55 -12.85
CA VAL A 244 5.69 -15.29 -13.56
C VAL A 244 4.47 -14.39 -13.60
N TRP A 245 3.30 -14.95 -13.88
CA TRP A 245 2.04 -14.23 -14.07
C TRP A 245 1.01 -14.68 -13.04
N GLN A 246 0.13 -13.78 -12.64
CA GLN A 246 -1.13 -14.07 -11.95
C GLN A 246 -2.27 -13.64 -12.89
N SER A 247 -3.25 -14.50 -13.17
CA SER A 247 -4.39 -14.09 -14.01
C SER A 247 -5.31 -13.16 -13.24
N LEU A 248 -5.71 -12.04 -13.84
CA LEU A 248 -6.71 -11.11 -13.29
C LEU A 248 -8.09 -11.46 -13.87
N LYS A 249 -8.79 -12.38 -13.21
CA LYS A 249 -10.09 -12.91 -13.69
C LYS A 249 -11.28 -12.44 -12.89
N SER A 250 -11.05 -12.07 -11.63
CA SER A 250 -12.11 -11.80 -10.65
C SER A 250 -11.77 -10.61 -9.77
N VAL A 251 -12.77 -9.78 -9.46
CA VAL A 251 -12.62 -8.59 -8.60
C VAL A 251 -12.04 -8.94 -7.23
N ASN A 252 -12.44 -10.08 -6.65
CA ASN A 252 -11.97 -10.55 -5.34
C ASN A 252 -10.76 -11.51 -5.38
N GLY A 253 -10.22 -11.80 -6.57
CA GLY A 253 -9.12 -12.76 -6.74
C GLY A 253 -9.48 -14.25 -6.56
N SER A 254 -10.76 -14.60 -6.33
CA SER A 254 -11.19 -15.98 -6.07
C SER A 254 -10.99 -16.95 -7.24
N GLN A 255 -10.89 -16.45 -8.48
CA GLN A 255 -10.63 -17.23 -9.69
C GLN A 255 -9.22 -17.01 -10.24
N ASP A 256 -8.39 -16.23 -9.53
CA ASP A 256 -7.06 -15.86 -9.99
C ASP A 256 -6.09 -17.01 -9.68
N ALA A 257 -5.29 -17.40 -10.67
CA ALA A 257 -4.31 -18.46 -10.54
C ALA A 257 -2.93 -17.98 -11.00
N PHE A 258 -1.87 -18.64 -10.53
CA PHE A 258 -0.51 -18.39 -10.98
C PHE A 258 -0.20 -19.16 -12.26
N PHE A 259 0.64 -18.55 -13.12
CA PHE A 259 1.03 -19.06 -14.42
C PHE A 259 2.53 -18.88 -14.65
N THR A 260 3.10 -19.82 -15.39
CA THR A 260 4.42 -19.72 -16.02
C THR A 260 4.45 -18.61 -17.07
N GLY A 261 5.64 -18.17 -17.49
CA GLY A 261 5.78 -17.14 -18.53
C GLY A 261 5.33 -17.58 -19.94
N SER A 262 5.00 -18.86 -20.15
CA SER A 262 4.31 -19.36 -21.36
C SER A 262 2.79 -19.51 -21.17
N PHE A 263 2.22 -18.87 -20.14
CA PHE A 263 0.78 -18.88 -19.82
C PHE A 263 0.19 -20.27 -19.56
N ILE A 264 1.03 -21.22 -19.14
CA ILE A 264 0.63 -22.52 -18.59
C ILE A 264 0.43 -22.38 -17.08
N PRO A 265 -0.68 -22.87 -16.49
CA PRO A 265 -0.92 -22.82 -15.04
C PRO A 265 0.27 -23.37 -14.23
N ALA A 266 0.71 -22.62 -13.24
CA ALA A 266 1.80 -23.01 -12.36
C ALA A 266 1.30 -24.11 -11.40
N THR A 267 1.66 -25.36 -11.70
CA THR A 267 1.46 -26.45 -10.75
C THR A 267 2.49 -26.31 -9.63
N PHE A 268 2.06 -25.75 -8.50
CA PHE A 268 2.85 -25.83 -7.27
C PHE A 268 3.06 -27.30 -6.92
N LYS A 269 4.25 -27.81 -7.20
CA LYS A 269 4.76 -29.01 -6.55
C LYS A 269 4.94 -28.66 -5.08
N ARG A 270 3.85 -28.72 -4.30
CA ARG A 270 3.95 -28.86 -2.84
C ARG A 270 4.93 -30.00 -2.61
N SER A 271 6.04 -29.70 -1.95
CA SER A 271 7.00 -30.70 -1.51
C SER A 271 6.31 -31.58 -0.47
N SER A 272 5.63 -32.62 -0.94
CA SER A 272 5.01 -33.63 -0.12
C SER A 272 6.11 -34.44 0.55
N THR A 273 6.46 -34.03 1.77
CA THR A 273 7.12 -34.91 2.72
C THR A 273 6.23 -36.15 2.91
N HIS A 274 6.70 -37.25 2.35
CA HIS A 274 6.13 -38.60 2.40
C HIS A 274 4.71 -38.79 1.86
N ALA A 275 4.65 -39.16 0.57
CA ALA A 275 3.71 -40.19 0.14
C ALA A 275 4.30 -41.57 0.47
N SER A 276 3.65 -42.33 1.34
CA SER A 276 3.67 -43.80 1.32
C SER A 276 2.26 -44.28 1.03
N SER A 277 2.15 -45.12 0.01
CA SER A 277 0.89 -45.54 -0.62
C SER A 277 0.16 -46.62 0.18
N THR A 278 -1.15 -46.47 0.34
CA THR A 278 -2.08 -47.59 0.12
C THR A 278 -3.48 -47.10 -0.24
N THR A 279 -4.08 -47.76 -1.23
CA THR A 279 -5.46 -47.57 -1.69
C THR A 279 -6.42 -48.49 -0.94
N THR A 280 -7.54 -47.97 -0.44
CA THR A 280 -8.84 -48.69 -0.35
C THR A 280 -9.98 -47.74 0.03
N ASP A 281 -11.20 -48.08 -0.40
CA ASP A 281 -12.44 -47.34 -0.14
C ASP A 281 -12.84 -47.27 1.34
N ALA A 282 -13.35 -46.11 1.77
CA ALA A 282 -14.38 -46.03 2.81
C ALA A 282 -15.13 -44.67 2.80
N ARG A 283 -16.45 -44.71 2.99
CA ARG A 283 -17.33 -43.54 3.18
C ARG A 283 -17.13 -42.96 4.60
N GLY A 284 -17.19 -41.63 4.77
CA GLY A 284 -17.28 -41.06 6.13
C GLY A 284 -17.21 -39.53 6.25
N ASN A 285 -18.38 -38.90 6.43
CA ASN A 285 -18.65 -37.56 7.01
C ASN A 285 -17.56 -36.46 6.99
N SER A 286 -17.84 -35.41 6.19
CA SER A 286 -17.47 -34.04 6.52
C SER A 286 -18.01 -33.66 7.92
N ARG A 287 -17.16 -33.15 8.81
CA ARG A 287 -17.60 -32.46 10.05
C ARG A 287 -17.49 -30.95 9.88
N ASN A 288 -18.59 -30.27 10.16
CA ASN A 288 -18.76 -28.83 10.06
C ASN A 288 -18.17 -28.16 11.32
N PRO A 289 -17.45 -27.01 11.25
CA PRO A 289 -16.74 -26.45 12.41
C PRO A 289 -17.63 -25.63 13.38
N PHE A 290 -18.96 -25.73 13.28
CA PHE A 290 -19.94 -24.95 14.04
C PHE A 290 -20.96 -25.83 14.79
N SER A 291 -20.52 -26.95 15.38
CA SER A 291 -21.42 -27.85 16.13
C SER A 291 -21.02 -27.93 17.60
N ASP A 292 -21.94 -27.47 18.45
CA ASP A 292 -21.85 -27.34 19.90
C ASP A 292 -21.74 -28.71 20.63
N PRO A 293 -20.74 -28.95 21.50
CA PRO A 293 -20.51 -30.26 22.13
C PRO A 293 -21.34 -30.47 23.41
N SER A 294 -22.64 -30.73 23.26
CA SER A 294 -23.45 -31.22 24.38
C SER A 294 -23.28 -32.74 24.59
N ILE A 295 -22.60 -33.08 25.69
CA ILE A 295 -22.73 -34.33 26.47
C ILE A 295 -22.57 -35.66 25.69
N SER A 296 -21.38 -36.26 25.76
CA SER A 296 -21.28 -37.71 25.99
C SER A 296 -19.98 -38.07 26.72
N ASN A 297 -20.15 -38.45 27.98
CA ASN A 297 -19.10 -38.83 28.91
C ASN A 297 -18.78 -40.32 28.70
N THR A 298 -17.53 -40.71 28.38
CA THR A 298 -16.96 -42.02 28.77
C THR A 298 -15.45 -42.08 28.62
N ASN A 299 -14.83 -42.75 29.59
CA ASN A 299 -13.45 -43.27 29.64
C ASN A 299 -12.33 -42.28 29.98
N ALA A 300 -11.86 -42.43 31.23
CA ALA A 300 -10.80 -41.65 31.83
C ALA A 300 -9.40 -42.13 31.44
N SER A 301 -8.54 -41.16 31.16
CA SER A 301 -7.10 -41.22 31.40
C SER A 301 -6.78 -40.15 32.44
N GLY A 302 -5.94 -40.45 33.43
CA GLY A 302 -5.76 -39.57 34.61
C GLY A 302 -5.23 -38.17 34.26
N PRO A 303 -5.57 -37.13 35.05
CA PRO A 303 -5.09 -35.78 34.82
C PRO A 303 -3.59 -35.67 35.09
N ASP A 304 -2.86 -35.12 34.12
CA ASP A 304 -1.46 -34.74 34.24
C ASP A 304 -1.33 -33.62 35.30
N PRO A 305 -0.50 -33.76 36.36
CA PRO A 305 -0.49 -32.82 37.49
C PRO A 305 -0.05 -31.39 37.16
N ASN A 306 0.37 -31.12 35.92
CA ASN A 306 0.72 -29.78 35.41
C ASN A 306 -0.36 -29.14 34.51
N PHE A 307 -1.53 -29.76 34.32
CA PHE A 307 -2.59 -29.20 33.47
C PHE A 307 -3.36 -28.08 34.20
N MET A 308 -2.76 -26.89 34.29
CA MET A 308 -3.50 -25.68 34.65
C MET A 308 -4.56 -25.42 33.58
N THR A 309 -5.82 -25.23 33.98
CA THR A 309 -6.86 -24.84 33.04
C THR A 309 -6.60 -23.42 32.52
N ASP A 310 -7.02 -23.14 31.29
CA ASP A 310 -6.83 -21.85 30.62
C ASP A 310 -7.29 -20.66 31.49
N GLU A 311 -8.36 -20.84 32.27
CA GLU A 311 -8.87 -19.87 33.24
C GLU A 311 -7.88 -19.60 34.40
N GLN A 312 -7.23 -20.64 34.94
CA GLN A 312 -6.22 -20.48 35.99
C GLN A 312 -4.96 -19.81 35.47
N TYR A 313 -4.55 -20.15 34.24
CA TYR A 313 -3.40 -19.51 33.58
C TYR A 313 -3.66 -18.02 33.31
N ALA A 314 -4.84 -17.68 32.78
CA ALA A 314 -5.27 -16.30 32.57
C ALA A 314 -5.28 -15.50 33.88
N ARG A 315 -5.84 -16.08 34.96
CA ARG A 315 -5.89 -15.45 36.29
C ARG A 315 -4.50 -15.19 36.87
N HIS A 316 -3.55 -16.13 36.68
CA HIS A 316 -2.17 -15.96 37.11
C HIS A 316 -1.44 -14.84 36.34
N LEU A 317 -1.69 -14.72 35.03
CA LEU A 317 -1.11 -13.67 34.19
C LEU A 317 -1.60 -12.29 34.60
N GLN A 318 -2.89 -12.15 34.90
CA GLN A 318 -3.51 -10.92 35.38
C GLN A 318 -2.92 -10.46 36.72
N GLU A 319 -2.82 -11.36 37.70
CA GLU A 319 -2.25 -11.07 39.03
C GLU A 319 -0.77 -10.65 38.93
N GLN A 320 -0.04 -11.18 37.95
CA GLN A 320 1.37 -10.83 37.71
C GLN A 320 1.55 -9.44 37.08
N GLU A 321 0.61 -8.96 36.26
CA GLU A 321 0.58 -7.56 35.80
C GLU A 321 0.20 -6.60 36.93
N ASP A 322 -0.87 -6.91 37.68
CA ASP A 322 -1.35 -6.07 38.79
C ASP A 322 -0.25 -5.85 39.85
N ALA A 323 0.49 -6.90 40.21
CA ALA A 323 1.64 -6.81 41.11
C ALA A 323 2.78 -5.93 40.55
N ARG A 324 2.94 -5.90 39.22
CA ARG A 324 3.93 -5.06 38.52
C ARG A 324 3.52 -3.58 38.55
N VAL A 325 2.25 -3.30 38.28
CA VAL A 325 1.66 -1.96 38.33
C VAL A 325 1.71 -1.41 39.77
N ALA A 326 1.33 -2.21 40.76
CA ALA A 326 1.37 -1.83 42.17
C ALA A 326 2.79 -1.43 42.62
N ARG A 327 3.83 -2.22 42.28
CA ARG A 327 5.23 -1.84 42.56
C ARG A 327 5.63 -0.52 41.90
N ASN A 328 5.19 -0.27 40.67
CA ASN A 328 5.56 0.94 39.94
C ASN A 328 4.90 2.19 40.55
N ILE A 329 3.63 2.07 40.99
CA ILE A 329 2.92 3.13 41.73
C ILE A 329 3.62 3.40 43.07
N GLN A 330 3.97 2.36 43.83
CA GLN A 330 4.61 2.52 45.14
C GLN A 330 5.99 3.20 45.03
N ARG A 331 6.77 2.84 44.00
CA ARG A 331 8.07 3.48 43.71
C ARG A 331 7.95 4.96 43.32
N ASN A 332 6.87 5.34 42.63
CA ASN A 332 6.56 6.76 42.37
C ASN A 332 6.16 7.51 43.64
N TYR A 333 5.45 6.88 44.58
CA TYR A 333 5.13 7.48 45.87
C TYR A 333 6.37 7.67 46.77
N GLU A 334 7.31 6.71 46.78
CA GLU A 334 8.56 6.81 47.53
C GLU A 334 9.47 7.93 47.00
N ASN A 335 9.56 8.09 45.68
CA ASN A 335 10.32 9.18 45.04
C ASN A 335 9.70 10.58 45.23
N ALA A 336 8.45 10.67 45.71
CA ALA A 336 7.73 11.94 45.89
C ALA A 336 7.86 12.55 47.31
N GLN A 337 8.53 11.89 48.26
CA GLN A 337 8.73 12.45 49.61
C GLN A 337 9.94 13.40 49.68
N PRO A 338 9.77 14.68 50.07
CA PRO A 338 10.88 15.60 50.28
C PRO A 338 11.60 15.31 51.60
N ASN A 339 12.90 15.04 51.51
CA ASN A 339 13.74 14.64 52.64
C ASN A 339 13.94 15.79 53.66
N ARG A 340 13.12 15.81 54.71
CA ARG A 340 12.91 16.97 55.60
C ARG A 340 13.76 16.96 56.88
N THR A 341 15.02 16.52 56.83
CA THR A 341 15.98 16.60 57.96
C THR A 341 17.46 16.66 57.52
N ALA A 342 17.96 17.82 57.06
CA ALA A 342 19.40 18.18 57.09
C ALA A 342 19.67 19.61 56.58
N ASN A 343 19.33 20.66 57.36
CA ASN A 343 20.03 21.97 57.32
C ASN A 343 19.49 22.89 58.43
N ALA A 344 19.87 22.58 59.67
CA ALA A 344 19.65 23.43 60.83
C ALA A 344 20.98 23.90 61.43
N ASP A 345 21.90 24.39 60.59
CA ASP A 345 22.94 25.31 61.04
C ASP A 345 23.65 26.04 59.88
N LYS A 346 24.11 27.27 60.13
CA LYS A 346 24.77 28.26 59.22
C LYS A 346 23.87 29.27 58.49
N SER A 347 23.23 30.16 59.25
CA SER A 347 22.60 31.39 58.73
C SER A 347 22.89 32.65 59.57
N LYS A 348 24.13 32.78 60.09
CA LYS A 348 24.68 34.03 60.65
C LYS A 348 26.12 34.23 60.16
N LEU A 349 26.48 35.49 59.88
CA LEU A 349 27.63 35.95 59.06
C LEU A 349 27.33 35.80 57.54
N ALA A 350 27.37 36.85 56.71
CA ALA A 350 27.61 38.27 56.99
C ALA A 350 26.80 39.19 56.04
N LYS A 351 26.28 40.31 56.59
CA LYS A 351 25.90 41.49 55.80
C LYS A 351 27.08 42.47 55.83
N ASN A 352 27.70 42.76 54.70
CA ASN A 352 28.14 44.13 54.32
C ASN A 352 28.94 44.18 53.00
N ALA A 353 28.98 45.39 52.44
CA ALA A 353 29.71 45.83 51.24
C ALA A 353 29.24 45.28 49.89
N LYS A 354 29.37 45.98 48.76
CA LYS A 354 29.20 47.39 48.36
C LYS A 354 29.69 47.45 46.90
N ASN A 355 28.79 47.82 45.99
CA ASN A 355 29.03 48.75 44.87
C ASN A 355 29.91 48.36 43.64
N THR A 356 29.63 49.07 42.52
CA THR A 356 30.27 49.02 41.17
C THR A 356 29.95 47.79 40.28
N GLY A 357 29.77 47.89 38.95
CA GLY A 357 29.62 49.09 38.12
C GLY A 357 29.72 48.92 36.57
N THR A 358 28.59 48.68 35.87
CA THR A 358 28.35 48.93 34.42
C THR A 358 29.10 48.07 33.35
N PRO A 359 28.78 48.10 32.03
CA PRO A 359 27.65 48.74 31.30
C PRO A 359 26.85 47.88 30.25
N LYS A 360 25.60 48.33 29.98
CA LYS A 360 24.84 48.42 28.69
C LYS A 360 25.36 47.65 27.45
N ARG A 361 24.53 46.97 26.64
CA ARG A 361 23.30 47.41 25.89
C ARG A 361 22.42 46.15 25.61
N LYS A 362 21.25 46.12 24.95
CA LYS A 362 20.41 47.08 24.17
C LYS A 362 18.90 46.74 24.43
N ARG A 363 17.98 47.23 23.59
CA ARG A 363 16.56 46.85 23.38
C ARG A 363 16.32 46.88 21.83
N ASP A 364 15.26 46.38 21.23
CA ASP A 364 13.82 46.75 21.32
C ASP A 364 12.98 45.59 20.70
N LYS A 365 11.80 45.17 21.19
CA LYS A 365 10.51 45.81 21.59
C LYS A 365 9.47 45.92 20.45
N LEU A 366 8.39 45.13 20.60
CA LEU A 366 6.96 45.44 20.31
C LEU A 366 6.57 45.80 18.84
N LYS A 367 5.33 45.58 18.39
CA LYS A 367 4.03 45.78 19.06
C LYS A 367 2.96 44.76 18.62
N LYS A 368 2.08 44.41 19.56
CA LYS A 368 0.64 44.16 19.27
C LYS A 368 -0.11 45.46 19.51
N SER A 369 -1.14 45.76 18.72
CA SER A 369 -2.20 46.72 19.04
C SER A 369 -3.50 46.28 18.36
N CYS A 370 -4.58 46.24 19.14
CA CYS A 370 -5.94 45.86 18.73
C CYS A 370 -6.81 47.13 18.57
N ILE A 371 -8.15 46.98 18.54
CA ILE A 371 -9.22 48.01 18.36
C ILE A 371 -9.54 48.18 16.85
N ILE A 372 -10.62 47.59 16.31
CA ILE A 372 -12.08 47.87 16.49
C ILE A 372 -12.50 49.22 15.86
N MET A 373 -13.07 49.13 14.67
CA MET A 373 -14.45 49.55 14.37
C MET A 373 -14.99 48.69 13.23
#